data_AF-A0A972JX84-F1
#
_entry.id   AF-A0A972JX84-F1
#
_cell.length_a   1.000
_cell.length_b   1.000
_cell.length_c   1.000
_cell.angle_alpha   90.00
_cell.angle_beta   90.00
_cell.angle_gamma   90.00
#
_symmetry.space_group_name_H-M   'P 1'
#
loop_
_entity.id
_entity.type
_entity.pdbx_description
1 polymer ?
#
loop_
_entity_poly.entity_id
_entity_poly.type
_entity_poly.pdbx_seq_one_letter_code
_entity_poly.pdbx_strand_id
1 'polypeptide(L)'
;MSDEQPLLSYTGHPFVDVGLATILAFREKTDIATLNDEDMIAVAEYIEQNYTVQPLKSFLNVAFMNSGFTQTAFEKQPEKRQIYAHKVAREYANVQDSAGERCVFTGESASAVSWSVDDSLVMGRAFREHISLLNGRDVINFVSGGDAGIAVSGKALLCIQFFPIGCAKCGGRLLAVHSDNLDLMWDFANKFFQANRSAILQAQTTGSSKLPEAPHSARTLLIKTFLAIETKRLDAIAEEEPAAITAYHLSNSGQSNPLDDRSPPLAIYHLPLQITVFLATVSGGEYKQQWNEIAKRAWQRPPQPKKKGQIRGDEPFTPRYNRLYEDLFRLPDNARFFVSAHFLRVPRRNVSTDDPTRYYTLADDAYLVSWKLVKLFLKEVIRMSETRIEEIRAMGDRLADYVFRMDDRRFFRSFFRENRAFEFRTHLIKANMSAIKAGMPPLFTLDPYTKVFHLDLFEDGTETLRVDWKFARDLVLIRMIEQLYNNGWIGKNPDLVAEAAEPITDEQDEENR
;
A
#
# COMPACT_ATOMS: atom_id res chain seq x y z
N MET A 1 -22.15 -12.67 -37.31
CA MET A 1 -20.79 -12.69 -36.73
C MET A 1 -20.91 -13.57 -35.51
N SER A 2 -20.33 -14.77 -35.53
CA SER A 2 -20.27 -15.61 -34.34
C SER A 2 -19.38 -14.89 -33.33
N ASP A 3 -19.94 -14.48 -32.20
CA ASP A 3 -19.15 -14.04 -31.05
C ASP A 3 -18.31 -15.24 -30.59
N GLU A 4 -17.08 -15.31 -31.06
CA GLU A 4 -16.09 -16.27 -30.59
C GLU A 4 -15.77 -15.86 -29.14
N GLN A 5 -16.19 -16.67 -28.17
CA GLN A 5 -15.95 -16.38 -26.77
C GLN A 5 -14.44 -16.32 -26.51
N PRO A 6 -13.95 -15.31 -25.78
CA PRO A 6 -12.52 -15.20 -25.49
C PRO A 6 -12.05 -16.42 -24.69
N LEU A 7 -10.81 -16.87 -24.96
CA LEU A 7 -10.24 -18.09 -24.38
C LEU A 7 -10.25 -18.07 -22.85
N LEU A 8 -9.99 -16.89 -22.27
CA LEU A 8 -10.06 -16.58 -20.85
C LEU A 8 -10.96 -15.36 -20.63
N SER A 9 -11.39 -15.14 -19.39
CA SER A 9 -12.13 -13.93 -18.99
C SER A 9 -11.77 -13.55 -17.56
N TYR A 10 -11.79 -12.26 -17.26
CA TYR A 10 -11.66 -11.79 -15.87
C TYR A 10 -12.88 -12.20 -15.06
N THR A 11 -12.62 -12.59 -13.81
CA THR A 11 -13.61 -13.19 -12.90
C THR A 11 -13.92 -12.29 -11.70
N GLY A 12 -13.12 -11.26 -11.46
CA GLY A 12 -13.11 -10.47 -10.24
C GLY A 12 -12.35 -11.14 -9.09
N HIS A 13 -11.88 -12.39 -9.27
CA HIS A 13 -11.13 -13.10 -8.23
C HIS A 13 -9.61 -12.87 -8.38
N PRO A 14 -8.91 -12.39 -7.33
CA PRO A 14 -7.53 -11.92 -7.45
C PRO A 14 -6.55 -13.00 -7.92
N PHE A 15 -6.71 -14.27 -7.52
CA PHE A 15 -5.79 -15.33 -7.98
C PHE A 15 -5.93 -15.65 -9.47
N VAL A 16 -7.15 -15.56 -10.01
CA VAL A 16 -7.39 -15.84 -11.43
C VAL A 16 -6.97 -14.62 -12.25
N ASP A 17 -7.44 -13.44 -11.86
CA ASP A 17 -7.23 -12.20 -12.62
C ASP A 17 -5.75 -11.78 -12.64
N VAL A 18 -5.03 -11.88 -11.51
CA VAL A 18 -3.58 -11.64 -11.48
C VAL A 18 -2.83 -12.72 -12.25
N GLY A 19 -3.29 -13.97 -12.18
CA GLY A 19 -2.78 -15.07 -13.00
C GLY A 19 -2.87 -14.79 -14.49
N LEU A 20 -4.04 -14.34 -14.94
CA LEU A 20 -4.32 -13.95 -16.31
C LEU A 20 -3.46 -12.75 -16.74
N ALA A 21 -3.39 -11.70 -15.92
CA ALA A 21 -2.51 -10.56 -16.16
C ALA A 21 -1.03 -10.98 -16.27
N THR A 22 -0.61 -11.99 -15.51
CA THR A 22 0.74 -12.57 -15.60
C THR A 22 0.95 -13.34 -16.90
N ILE A 23 -0.05 -14.10 -17.36
CA ILE A 23 0.00 -14.78 -18.66
C ILE A 23 0.16 -13.76 -19.78
N LEU A 24 -0.65 -12.71 -19.78
CA LEU A 24 -0.54 -11.60 -20.72
C LEU A 24 0.87 -10.98 -20.71
N ALA A 25 1.41 -10.67 -19.52
CA ALA A 25 2.76 -10.15 -19.38
C ALA A 25 3.86 -11.12 -19.87
N PHE A 26 3.71 -12.42 -19.60
CA PHE A 26 4.63 -13.47 -20.06
C PHE A 26 4.66 -13.57 -21.60
N ARG A 27 3.53 -13.31 -22.25
CA ARG A 27 3.36 -13.33 -23.70
C ARG A 27 3.55 -11.96 -24.35
N GLU A 28 3.89 -10.94 -23.56
CA GLU A 28 4.07 -9.56 -24.03
C GLU A 28 2.82 -9.01 -24.74
N LYS A 29 1.64 -9.41 -24.25
CA LYS A 29 0.31 -9.00 -24.72
C LYS A 29 -0.38 -8.16 -23.65
N THR A 30 -1.23 -7.22 -24.06
CA THR A 30 -2.04 -6.39 -23.15
C THR A 30 -3.52 -6.70 -23.25
N ASP A 31 -4.01 -7.06 -24.44
CA ASP A 31 -5.41 -7.40 -24.67
C ASP A 31 -5.65 -8.91 -24.57
N ILE A 32 -6.59 -9.28 -23.70
CA ILE A 32 -7.05 -10.65 -23.48
C ILE A 32 -7.58 -11.33 -24.75
N ALA A 33 -8.20 -10.58 -25.67
CA ALA A 33 -8.74 -11.12 -26.91
C ALA A 33 -7.65 -11.62 -27.86
N THR A 34 -6.40 -11.22 -27.63
CA THR A 34 -5.25 -11.64 -28.45
C THR A 34 -4.63 -12.97 -27.97
N LEU A 35 -5.08 -13.52 -26.84
CA LEU A 35 -4.62 -14.81 -26.36
C LEU A 35 -5.15 -15.95 -27.23
N ASN A 36 -4.28 -16.89 -27.56
CA ASN A 36 -4.60 -18.08 -28.34
C ASN A 36 -4.06 -19.35 -27.67
N ASP A 37 -4.33 -20.51 -28.25
CA ASP A 37 -3.90 -21.78 -27.68
C ASP A 37 -2.37 -21.94 -27.60
N GLU A 38 -1.61 -21.36 -28.53
CA GLU A 38 -0.13 -21.40 -28.50
C GLU A 38 0.42 -20.68 -27.25
N ASP A 39 -0.22 -19.59 -26.84
CA ASP A 39 0.14 -18.89 -25.62
C ASP A 39 -0.06 -19.77 -24.39
N MET A 40 -1.18 -20.49 -24.33
CA MET A 40 -1.51 -21.38 -23.22
C MET A 40 -0.58 -22.60 -23.18
N ILE A 41 -0.23 -23.14 -24.34
CA ILE A 41 0.80 -24.19 -24.49
C ILE A 41 2.12 -23.70 -23.90
N ALA A 42 2.56 -22.49 -24.26
CA ALA A 42 3.81 -21.92 -23.78
C ALA A 42 3.82 -21.71 -22.26
N VAL A 43 2.70 -21.30 -21.67
CA VAL A 43 2.54 -21.19 -20.20
C VAL A 43 2.65 -22.57 -19.55
N ALA A 44 1.99 -23.58 -20.12
CA ALA A 44 2.02 -24.94 -19.59
C ALA A 44 3.44 -25.55 -19.66
N GLU A 45 4.12 -25.37 -20.78
CA GLU A 45 5.52 -25.77 -20.96
C GLU A 45 6.45 -25.08 -19.96
N TYR A 46 6.23 -23.78 -19.71
CA TYR A 46 7.00 -23.06 -18.71
C TYR A 46 6.85 -23.68 -17.33
N ILE A 47 5.63 -24.04 -16.92
CA ILE A 47 5.35 -24.69 -15.64
C ILE A 47 6.07 -26.05 -15.57
N GLU A 48 5.88 -26.93 -16.54
CA GLU A 48 6.49 -28.28 -16.59
C GLU A 48 8.02 -28.21 -16.50
N GLN A 49 8.64 -27.28 -17.22
CA GLN A 49 10.09 -27.13 -17.28
C GLN A 49 10.68 -26.48 -16.02
N ASN A 50 10.04 -25.43 -15.49
CA ASN A 50 10.67 -24.57 -14.48
C ASN A 50 10.18 -24.85 -13.05
N TYR A 51 8.93 -25.27 -12.84
CA TYR A 51 8.36 -25.41 -11.49
C TYR A 51 8.88 -26.65 -10.75
N THR A 52 9.37 -27.64 -11.51
CA THR A 52 9.90 -28.90 -10.99
C THR A 52 11.35 -28.80 -10.51
N VAL A 53 12.03 -27.68 -10.80
CA VAL A 53 13.46 -27.44 -10.52
C VAL A 53 13.69 -26.18 -9.67
N GLN A 54 14.91 -26.03 -9.13
CA GLN A 54 15.29 -24.79 -8.45
C GLN A 54 15.55 -23.67 -9.46
N PRO A 55 15.29 -22.39 -9.09
CA PRO A 55 14.87 -21.90 -7.78
C PRO A 55 13.34 -21.91 -7.55
N LEU A 56 12.54 -22.20 -8.59
CA LEU A 56 11.08 -22.06 -8.51
C LEU A 56 10.44 -23.08 -7.59
N LYS A 57 10.96 -24.31 -7.51
CA LYS A 57 10.53 -25.30 -6.52
C LYS A 57 10.51 -24.71 -5.09
N SER A 58 11.56 -23.99 -4.71
CA SER A 58 11.65 -23.33 -3.39
C SER A 58 10.71 -22.12 -3.28
N PHE A 59 10.59 -21.34 -4.35
CA PHE A 59 9.69 -20.19 -4.41
C PHE A 59 8.22 -20.57 -4.23
N LEU A 60 7.78 -21.63 -4.92
CA LEU A 60 6.38 -22.08 -4.94
C LEU A 60 5.90 -22.62 -3.60
N ASN A 61 6.79 -22.96 -2.66
CA ASN A 61 6.37 -23.31 -1.30
C ASN A 61 5.58 -22.20 -0.60
N VAL A 62 5.75 -20.94 -1.02
CA VAL A 62 4.99 -19.82 -0.48
C VAL A 62 3.53 -19.85 -0.95
N ALA A 63 3.27 -20.30 -2.18
CA ALA A 63 1.93 -20.35 -2.79
C ALA A 63 1.24 -21.72 -2.67
N PHE A 64 1.98 -22.80 -2.92
CA PHE A 64 1.48 -24.16 -3.10
C PHE A 64 2.23 -25.14 -2.19
N MET A 65 2.13 -24.90 -0.88
CA MET A 65 2.77 -25.73 0.12
C MET A 65 2.26 -27.18 0.02
N ASN A 66 3.17 -28.15 0.09
CA ASN A 66 2.91 -29.59 -0.04
C ASN A 66 2.28 -30.03 -1.38
N SER A 67 2.35 -29.18 -2.42
CA SER A 67 1.99 -29.55 -3.78
C SER A 67 2.93 -30.59 -4.38
N GLY A 68 2.52 -31.22 -5.49
CA GLY A 68 3.41 -32.13 -6.21
C GLY A 68 4.72 -31.48 -6.67
N PHE A 69 4.78 -30.15 -6.81
CA PHE A 69 6.04 -29.44 -7.06
C PHE A 69 7.00 -29.52 -5.87
N THR A 70 6.49 -29.29 -4.66
CA THR A 70 7.33 -29.04 -3.48
C THR A 70 7.40 -30.21 -2.50
N GLN A 71 6.59 -31.25 -2.71
CA GLN A 71 6.56 -32.45 -1.90
C GLN A 71 7.95 -33.13 -1.82
N THR A 72 8.42 -33.34 -0.59
CA THR A 72 9.71 -33.96 -0.28
C THR A 72 9.72 -35.43 -0.68
N ALA A 73 8.57 -36.13 -0.58
CA ALA A 73 8.44 -37.53 -0.99
C ALA A 73 8.78 -37.77 -2.49
N PHE A 74 8.66 -36.74 -3.34
CA PHE A 74 8.96 -36.83 -4.77
C PHE A 74 10.41 -36.46 -5.12
N GLU A 75 11.28 -36.19 -4.13
CA GLU A 75 12.69 -35.88 -4.42
C GLU A 75 13.43 -37.03 -5.10
N LYS A 76 13.09 -38.27 -4.78
CA LYS A 76 13.65 -39.48 -5.41
C LYS A 76 12.84 -39.97 -6.61
N GLN A 77 11.73 -39.30 -6.93
CA GLN A 77 10.76 -39.70 -7.95
C GLN A 77 10.39 -38.47 -8.82
N PRO A 78 11.35 -37.92 -9.59
CA PRO A 78 11.14 -36.71 -10.39
C PRO A 78 10.00 -36.87 -11.41
N GLU A 79 9.74 -38.09 -11.89
CA GLU A 79 8.62 -38.42 -12.76
C GLU A 79 7.27 -38.03 -12.15
N LYS A 80 7.09 -38.19 -10.84
CA LYS A 80 5.84 -37.79 -10.15
C LYS A 80 5.62 -36.29 -10.15
N ARG A 81 6.71 -35.51 -10.08
CA ARG A 81 6.63 -34.04 -10.21
C ARG A 81 6.19 -33.64 -11.61
N GLN A 82 6.69 -34.33 -12.62
CA GLN A 82 6.31 -34.07 -14.00
C GLN A 82 4.86 -34.46 -14.28
N ILE A 83 4.39 -35.60 -13.76
CA ILE A 83 2.97 -35.97 -13.83
C ILE A 83 2.09 -34.89 -13.18
N TYR A 84 2.45 -34.42 -11.99
CA TYR A 84 1.71 -33.34 -11.33
C TYR A 84 1.71 -32.05 -12.16
N ALA A 85 2.88 -31.63 -12.64
CA ALA A 85 3.03 -30.42 -13.45
C ALA A 85 2.15 -30.47 -14.69
N HIS A 86 2.17 -31.60 -15.40
CA HIS A 86 1.35 -31.83 -16.58
C HIS A 86 -0.14 -31.69 -16.29
N LYS A 87 -0.63 -32.37 -15.23
CA LYS A 87 -2.04 -32.31 -14.82
C LYS A 87 -2.48 -30.88 -14.51
N VAL A 88 -1.75 -30.14 -13.69
CA VAL A 88 -2.19 -28.78 -13.31
C VAL A 88 -2.01 -27.74 -14.43
N ALA A 89 -1.18 -28.04 -15.44
CA ALA A 89 -0.83 -27.09 -16.48
C ALA A 89 -1.55 -27.30 -17.82
N ARG A 90 -1.93 -28.54 -18.19
CA ARG A 90 -2.43 -28.87 -19.54
C ARG A 90 -3.94 -29.07 -19.63
N GLU A 91 -4.61 -29.26 -18.50
CA GLU A 91 -6.06 -29.53 -18.48
C GLU A 91 -6.94 -28.34 -18.85
N TYR A 92 -6.36 -27.17 -19.16
CA TYR A 92 -7.11 -26.05 -19.74
C TYR A 92 -7.72 -26.38 -21.12
N ALA A 93 -7.09 -27.30 -21.87
CA ALA A 93 -7.51 -27.68 -23.22
C ALA A 93 -8.65 -28.71 -23.24
N ASN A 94 -8.88 -29.41 -22.12
CA ASN A 94 -9.89 -30.46 -22.01
C ASN A 94 -11.21 -29.91 -21.46
N VAL A 95 -12.00 -29.29 -22.34
CA VAL A 95 -13.39 -28.91 -22.01
C VAL A 95 -14.29 -30.11 -22.29
N GLN A 96 -14.49 -30.96 -21.29
CA GLN A 96 -15.57 -31.95 -21.34
C GLN A 96 -16.83 -31.33 -20.72
N ASP A 97 -17.89 -31.22 -21.51
CA ASP A 97 -19.24 -30.98 -21.02
C ASP A 97 -19.72 -32.22 -20.26
N SER A 98 -19.25 -32.35 -19.03
CA SER A 98 -19.86 -33.27 -18.08
C SER A 98 -21.05 -32.57 -17.43
N ALA A 99 -22.10 -33.31 -17.10
CA ALA A 99 -23.21 -32.84 -16.27
C ALA A 99 -22.78 -32.61 -14.79
N GLY A 100 -21.52 -32.27 -14.57
CA GLY A 100 -20.84 -32.17 -13.28
C GLY A 100 -20.88 -30.77 -12.67
N GLU A 101 -20.04 -30.57 -11.66
CA GLU A 101 -19.93 -29.30 -10.93
C GLU A 101 -19.42 -28.17 -11.84
N ARG A 102 -19.83 -26.94 -11.53
CA ARG A 102 -19.31 -25.74 -12.20
C ARG A 102 -18.15 -25.15 -11.43
N CYS A 103 -17.17 -24.66 -12.18
CA CYS A 103 -16.05 -23.89 -11.68
C CYS A 103 -16.56 -22.68 -10.89
N VAL A 104 -16.11 -22.54 -9.64
CA VAL A 104 -16.53 -21.43 -8.76
C VAL A 104 -16.04 -20.05 -9.23
N PHE A 105 -15.05 -20.01 -10.13
CA PHE A 105 -14.47 -18.77 -10.63
C PHE A 105 -15.02 -18.37 -12.00
N THR A 106 -15.11 -19.31 -12.95
CA THR A 106 -15.46 -19.01 -14.34
C THR A 106 -16.91 -19.36 -14.68
N GLY A 107 -17.59 -20.17 -13.86
CA GLY A 107 -18.94 -20.68 -14.15
C GLY A 107 -19.00 -21.75 -15.26
N GLU A 108 -17.86 -22.05 -15.90
CA GLU A 108 -17.68 -23.16 -16.84
C GLU A 108 -17.70 -24.52 -16.12
N SER A 109 -17.73 -25.62 -16.85
CA SER A 109 -17.61 -26.98 -16.29
C SER A 109 -16.29 -27.16 -15.54
N ALA A 110 -16.34 -27.81 -14.37
CA ALA A 110 -15.13 -28.20 -13.65
C ALA A 110 -14.33 -29.24 -14.45
N SER A 111 -13.01 -29.31 -14.21
CA SER A 111 -12.17 -30.28 -14.91
C SER A 111 -12.60 -31.72 -14.64
N ALA A 112 -12.54 -32.57 -15.67
CA ALA A 112 -12.78 -34.00 -15.56
C ALA A 112 -11.56 -34.79 -15.03
N VAL A 113 -10.49 -34.11 -14.60
CA VAL A 113 -9.24 -34.73 -14.16
C VAL A 113 -9.02 -34.54 -12.66
N SER A 114 -8.49 -35.57 -12.02
CA SER A 114 -8.00 -35.49 -10.65
C SER A 114 -6.63 -34.82 -10.63
N TRP A 115 -6.47 -33.79 -9.80
CA TRP A 115 -5.23 -33.01 -9.74
C TRP A 115 -4.08 -33.72 -8.99
N SER A 116 -4.34 -34.85 -8.33
CA SER A 116 -3.28 -35.62 -7.66
C SER A 116 -2.56 -36.57 -8.61
N VAL A 117 -1.30 -36.91 -8.29
CA VAL A 117 -0.48 -37.82 -9.09
C VAL A 117 -1.08 -39.23 -9.19
N ASP A 118 -1.75 -39.67 -8.13
CA ASP A 118 -2.30 -41.02 -7.95
C ASP A 118 -3.83 -41.12 -8.17
N ASP A 119 -4.45 -40.04 -8.66
CA ASP A 119 -5.91 -39.94 -8.86
C ASP A 119 -6.74 -40.18 -7.59
N SER A 120 -6.14 -40.01 -6.40
CA SER A 120 -6.82 -40.11 -5.10
C SER A 120 -7.80 -38.97 -4.81
N LEU A 121 -7.71 -37.85 -5.51
CA LEU A 121 -8.62 -36.71 -5.33
C LEU A 121 -9.85 -36.82 -6.23
N VAL A 122 -10.95 -36.22 -5.78
CA VAL A 122 -12.14 -36.04 -6.60
C VAL A 122 -11.78 -35.18 -7.83
N MET A 123 -12.24 -35.61 -9.01
CA MET A 123 -12.00 -34.91 -10.27
C MET A 123 -12.48 -33.46 -10.20
N GLY A 124 -11.67 -32.53 -10.71
CA GLY A 124 -12.00 -31.11 -10.76
C GLY A 124 -11.93 -30.37 -9.42
N ARG A 125 -11.71 -31.07 -8.30
CA ARG A 125 -11.70 -30.44 -6.97
C ARG A 125 -10.30 -30.03 -6.51
N ALA A 126 -10.11 -28.73 -6.35
CA ALA A 126 -8.89 -28.12 -5.89
C ALA A 126 -8.87 -27.96 -4.36
N PHE A 127 -7.67 -27.98 -3.78
CA PHE A 127 -7.39 -27.96 -2.35
C PHE A 127 -6.22 -27.01 -2.07
N ARG A 128 -5.80 -26.88 -0.81
CA ARG A 128 -4.66 -26.03 -0.39
C ARG A 128 -3.38 -26.19 -1.22
N GLU A 129 -3.11 -27.40 -1.67
CA GLU A 129 -1.93 -27.73 -2.48
C GLU A 129 -2.01 -27.19 -3.92
N HIS A 130 -3.21 -26.85 -4.38
CA HIS A 130 -3.50 -26.30 -5.71
C HIS A 130 -3.77 -24.80 -5.65
N ILE A 131 -4.48 -24.33 -4.63
CA ILE A 131 -4.92 -22.94 -4.49
C ILE A 131 -4.60 -22.48 -3.07
N SER A 132 -3.89 -21.35 -2.95
CA SER A 132 -3.48 -20.79 -1.67
C SER A 132 -4.67 -20.48 -0.77
N LEU A 133 -4.47 -20.60 0.55
CA LEU A 133 -5.48 -20.27 1.59
C LEU A 133 -6.72 -21.17 1.63
N LEU A 134 -6.79 -22.22 0.81
CA LEU A 134 -7.80 -23.28 0.97
C LEU A 134 -7.47 -24.23 2.12
N ASN A 135 -8.47 -25.04 2.48
CA ASN A 135 -8.33 -26.13 3.42
C ASN A 135 -7.64 -27.36 2.81
N GLY A 136 -7.15 -28.23 3.70
CA GLY A 136 -6.60 -29.54 3.34
C GLY A 136 -7.68 -30.53 2.91
N ARG A 137 -7.25 -31.69 2.39
CA ARG A 137 -8.10 -32.72 1.78
C ARG A 137 -9.20 -33.26 2.71
N ASP A 138 -8.92 -33.39 4.00
CA ASP A 138 -9.80 -34.06 4.97
C ASP A 138 -10.70 -33.09 5.78
N VAL A 139 -10.69 -31.80 5.45
CA VAL A 139 -11.41 -30.78 6.22
C VAL A 139 -12.77 -30.50 5.59
N ILE A 140 -13.82 -31.10 6.14
CA ILE A 140 -15.20 -30.95 5.67
C ILE A 140 -16.02 -29.90 6.43
N ASN A 141 -15.57 -29.49 7.62
CA ASN A 141 -16.37 -28.67 8.54
C ASN A 141 -16.58 -27.21 8.08
N PHE A 142 -15.79 -26.74 7.11
CA PHE A 142 -15.77 -25.35 6.67
C PHE A 142 -15.97 -25.21 5.15
N VAL A 143 -16.62 -26.20 4.54
CA VAL A 143 -16.95 -26.23 3.12
C VAL A 143 -18.46 -26.44 2.95
N SER A 144 -19.05 -25.75 1.99
CA SER A 144 -20.48 -25.85 1.69
C SER A 144 -20.83 -27.29 1.29
N GLY A 145 -21.90 -27.84 1.88
CA GLY A 145 -22.35 -29.21 1.57
C GLY A 145 -21.52 -30.33 2.20
N GLY A 146 -20.44 -30.03 2.92
CA GLY A 146 -19.56 -31.04 3.51
C GLY A 146 -18.60 -31.71 2.50
N ASP A 147 -18.58 -31.25 1.26
CA ASP A 147 -17.69 -31.79 0.22
C ASP A 147 -16.38 -31.01 0.21
N ALA A 148 -15.28 -31.67 0.58
CA ALA A 148 -13.97 -31.03 0.66
C ALA A 148 -13.46 -30.54 -0.71
N GLY A 149 -12.71 -29.44 -0.68
CA GLY A 149 -12.19 -28.78 -1.88
C GLY A 149 -13.24 -27.95 -2.62
N ILE A 150 -12.82 -27.28 -3.69
CA ILE A 150 -13.70 -26.45 -4.54
C ILE A 150 -13.59 -26.89 -5.99
N ALA A 151 -14.70 -26.84 -6.72
CA ALA A 151 -14.77 -27.17 -8.14
C ALA A 151 -14.10 -26.09 -9.00
N VAL A 152 -13.15 -26.48 -9.87
CA VAL A 152 -12.34 -25.54 -10.67
C VAL A 152 -12.15 -26.07 -12.09
N SER A 153 -12.28 -25.19 -13.09
CA SER A 153 -11.98 -25.50 -14.49
C SER A 153 -10.47 -25.52 -14.72
N GLY A 154 -10.00 -26.24 -15.75
CA GLY A 154 -8.58 -26.26 -16.10
C GLY A 154 -8.02 -24.87 -16.42
N LYS A 155 -8.82 -23.99 -17.05
CA LYS A 155 -8.46 -22.60 -17.35
C LYS A 155 -8.21 -21.77 -16.09
N ALA A 156 -9.13 -21.84 -15.12
CA ALA A 156 -8.98 -21.13 -13.86
C ALA A 156 -7.78 -21.66 -13.08
N LEU A 157 -7.60 -22.99 -13.04
CA LEU A 157 -6.46 -23.58 -12.35
C LEU A 157 -5.13 -23.15 -12.98
N LEU A 158 -5.02 -23.13 -14.32
CA LEU A 158 -3.81 -22.67 -15.00
C LEU A 158 -3.45 -21.22 -14.65
N CYS A 159 -4.44 -20.31 -14.65
CA CYS A 159 -4.24 -18.92 -14.22
C CYS A 159 -3.72 -18.88 -12.78
N ILE A 160 -4.35 -19.64 -11.88
CA ILE A 160 -3.92 -19.73 -10.49
C ILE A 160 -2.51 -20.32 -10.38
N GLN A 161 -2.15 -21.35 -11.13
CA GLN A 161 -0.78 -21.88 -11.08
C GLN A 161 0.25 -20.84 -11.53
N PHE A 162 -0.12 -19.91 -12.41
CA PHE A 162 0.81 -18.92 -12.94
C PHE A 162 0.85 -17.60 -12.14
N PHE A 163 -0.17 -17.27 -11.35
CA PHE A 163 -0.23 -16.04 -10.55
C PHE A 163 1.01 -15.76 -9.67
N PRO A 164 1.69 -16.76 -9.07
CA PRO A 164 2.83 -16.49 -8.19
C PRO A 164 3.97 -15.75 -8.89
N ILE A 165 4.18 -15.96 -10.19
CA ILE A 165 5.26 -15.29 -10.93
C ILE A 165 4.93 -13.82 -11.22
N GLY A 166 3.64 -13.45 -11.24
CA GLY A 166 3.22 -12.05 -11.27
C GLY A 166 3.17 -11.39 -9.90
N CYS A 167 3.64 -12.04 -8.83
CA CYS A 167 3.68 -11.48 -7.49
C CYS A 167 5.10 -11.07 -7.09
N ALA A 168 5.23 -10.05 -6.24
CA ALA A 168 6.49 -9.79 -5.57
C ALA A 168 6.64 -10.68 -4.33
N LYS A 169 7.80 -11.31 -4.14
CA LYS A 169 8.12 -11.99 -2.88
C LYS A 169 8.73 -11.01 -1.89
N CYS A 170 8.03 -10.69 -0.82
CA CYS A 170 8.53 -9.77 0.21
C CYS A 170 8.14 -10.25 1.63
N GLY A 171 9.13 -10.29 2.53
CA GLY A 171 8.91 -10.73 3.92
C GLY A 171 8.44 -12.19 4.00
N GLY A 172 8.98 -13.07 3.17
CA GLY A 172 8.60 -14.49 3.10
C GLY A 172 7.20 -14.79 2.52
N ARG A 173 6.54 -13.81 1.89
CA ARG A 173 5.16 -13.89 1.38
C ARG A 173 5.05 -13.39 -0.05
N LEU A 174 3.94 -13.68 -0.73
CA LEU A 174 3.64 -13.15 -2.05
C LEU A 174 2.72 -11.93 -1.94
N LEU A 175 3.06 -10.86 -2.64
CA LEU A 175 2.25 -9.67 -2.81
C LEU A 175 1.62 -9.70 -4.22
N ALA A 176 0.35 -10.09 -4.28
CA ALA A 176 -0.48 -10.01 -5.48
C ALA A 176 -1.22 -8.66 -5.49
N VAL A 177 -1.32 -7.99 -6.65
CA VAL A 177 -1.97 -6.68 -6.75
C VAL A 177 -3.13 -6.79 -7.75
N HIS A 178 -4.33 -6.44 -7.28
CA HIS A 178 -5.57 -6.47 -8.04
C HIS A 178 -6.15 -5.05 -8.09
N SER A 179 -6.82 -4.72 -9.18
CA SER A 179 -7.34 -3.39 -9.49
C SER A 179 -8.58 -3.51 -10.36
N ASP A 180 -9.48 -2.54 -10.25
CA ASP A 180 -10.63 -2.38 -11.14
C ASP A 180 -10.22 -1.88 -12.54
N ASN A 181 -9.10 -1.19 -12.65
CA ASN A 181 -8.44 -0.90 -13.92
C ASN A 181 -7.51 -2.05 -14.34
N LEU A 182 -7.79 -2.64 -15.51
CA LEU A 182 -7.10 -3.82 -16.04
C LEU A 182 -5.67 -3.51 -16.51
N ASP A 183 -5.44 -2.33 -17.10
CA ASP A 183 -4.10 -1.91 -17.54
C ASP A 183 -3.17 -1.74 -16.34
N LEU A 184 -3.67 -1.15 -15.26
CA LEU A 184 -2.92 -0.99 -14.02
C LEU A 184 -2.59 -2.35 -13.39
N MET A 185 -3.55 -3.27 -13.34
CA MET A 185 -3.32 -4.64 -12.87
C MET A 185 -2.25 -5.35 -13.73
N TRP A 186 -2.33 -5.20 -15.05
CA TRP A 186 -1.33 -5.73 -15.98
C TRP A 186 0.05 -5.11 -15.73
N ASP A 187 0.15 -3.80 -15.53
CA ASP A 187 1.42 -3.10 -15.26
C ASP A 187 2.09 -3.62 -13.99
N PHE A 188 1.31 -3.86 -12.93
CA PHE A 188 1.82 -4.49 -11.71
C PHE A 188 2.30 -5.92 -11.95
N ALA A 189 1.47 -6.75 -12.58
CA ALA A 189 1.81 -8.15 -12.87
C ALA A 189 3.06 -8.23 -13.76
N ASN A 190 3.15 -7.41 -14.80
CA ASN A 190 4.30 -7.30 -15.68
C ASN A 190 5.54 -6.83 -14.91
N LYS A 191 5.45 -5.80 -14.08
CA LYS A 191 6.59 -5.32 -13.30
C LYS A 191 7.17 -6.40 -12.39
N PHE A 192 6.32 -7.16 -11.71
CA PHE A 192 6.75 -8.26 -10.85
C PHE A 192 7.22 -9.48 -11.63
N PHE A 193 6.55 -9.83 -12.72
CA PHE A 193 6.97 -10.87 -13.65
C PHE A 193 8.38 -10.61 -14.18
N GLN A 194 8.68 -9.41 -14.68
CA GLN A 194 10.01 -9.07 -15.20
C GLN A 194 11.08 -9.15 -14.10
N ALA A 195 10.79 -8.66 -12.89
CA ALA A 195 11.71 -8.77 -11.76
C ALA A 195 11.99 -10.24 -11.40
N ASN A 196 10.95 -11.07 -11.36
CA ASN A 196 11.09 -12.51 -11.10
C ASN A 196 11.83 -13.23 -12.22
N ARG A 197 11.54 -12.93 -13.49
CA ARG A 197 12.25 -13.47 -14.66
C ARG A 197 13.74 -13.19 -14.58
N SER A 198 14.14 -11.94 -14.30
CA SER A 198 15.55 -11.58 -14.11
C SER A 198 16.18 -12.34 -12.93
N ALA A 199 15.47 -12.44 -11.80
CA ALA A 199 15.97 -13.13 -10.61
C ALA A 199 16.12 -14.65 -10.82
N ILE A 200 15.21 -15.27 -11.58
CA ILE A 200 15.27 -16.69 -11.95
C ILE A 200 16.50 -16.96 -12.82
N LEU A 201 16.72 -16.16 -13.87
CA LEU A 201 17.88 -16.29 -14.76
C LEU A 201 19.20 -16.13 -14.00
N GLN A 202 19.27 -15.14 -13.11
CA GLN A 202 20.44 -14.93 -12.26
C GLN A 202 20.67 -16.14 -11.33
N ALA A 203 19.64 -16.60 -10.63
CA ALA A 203 19.73 -17.72 -9.71
C ALA A 203 20.12 -19.04 -10.42
N GLN A 204 19.61 -19.28 -11.63
CA GLN A 204 20.00 -20.44 -12.46
C GLN A 204 21.48 -20.35 -12.86
N THR A 205 21.95 -19.17 -13.24
CA THR A 205 23.35 -18.94 -13.64
C THR A 205 24.31 -19.13 -12.45
N THR A 206 23.92 -18.70 -11.25
CA THR A 206 24.75 -18.83 -10.04
C THR A 206 24.52 -20.13 -9.26
N GLY A 207 23.63 -21.02 -9.73
CA GLY A 207 23.25 -22.24 -9.00
C GLY A 207 22.53 -22.00 -7.66
N SER A 208 21.90 -20.84 -7.47
CA SER A 208 21.15 -20.53 -6.24
C SER A 208 19.84 -21.32 -6.19
N SER A 209 19.55 -21.88 -5.01
CA SER A 209 18.31 -22.61 -4.76
C SER A 209 17.13 -21.71 -4.32
N LYS A 210 17.36 -20.40 -4.19
CA LYS A 210 16.36 -19.45 -3.68
C LYS A 210 16.33 -18.18 -4.52
N LEU A 211 15.11 -17.70 -4.76
CA LEU A 211 14.91 -16.34 -5.27
C LEU A 211 15.10 -15.30 -4.17
N PRO A 212 15.72 -14.14 -4.49
CA PRO A 212 15.85 -13.03 -3.56
C PRO A 212 14.48 -12.49 -3.13
N GLU A 213 14.44 -11.84 -1.98
CA GLU A 213 13.27 -11.08 -1.56
C GLU A 213 13.34 -9.66 -2.12
N ALA A 214 12.18 -9.07 -2.41
CA ALA A 214 12.08 -7.65 -2.64
C ALA A 214 12.57 -6.90 -1.40
N PRO A 215 13.35 -5.81 -1.58
CA PRO A 215 14.05 -5.15 -0.48
C PRO A 215 13.13 -4.39 0.49
N HIS A 216 11.87 -4.17 0.09
CA HIS A 216 10.94 -3.33 0.83
C HIS A 216 9.76 -4.15 1.37
N SER A 217 9.19 -3.66 2.47
CA SER A 217 7.90 -4.09 3.03
C SER A 217 6.78 -3.94 1.99
N ALA A 218 5.72 -4.72 2.16
CA ALA A 218 4.64 -4.81 1.18
C ALA A 218 3.98 -3.47 0.84
N ARG A 219 3.63 -2.67 1.85
CA ARG A 219 3.01 -1.34 1.67
C ARG A 219 3.94 -0.36 0.95
N THR A 220 5.19 -0.24 1.41
CA THR A 220 6.21 0.57 0.73
C THR A 220 6.45 0.12 -0.71
N LEU A 221 6.52 -1.20 -0.94
CA LEU A 221 6.71 -1.77 -2.28
C LEU A 221 5.53 -1.45 -3.19
N LEU A 222 4.29 -1.55 -2.69
CA LEU A 222 3.08 -1.23 -3.43
C LEU A 222 3.09 0.22 -3.91
N ILE A 223 3.30 1.18 -3.00
CA ILE A 223 3.32 2.61 -3.32
C ILE A 223 4.47 2.95 -4.27
N LYS A 224 5.66 2.40 -4.04
CA LYS A 224 6.83 2.64 -4.90
C LYS A 224 6.58 2.13 -6.32
N THR A 225 5.98 0.95 -6.45
CA THR A 225 5.65 0.37 -7.76
C THR A 225 4.55 1.17 -8.44
N PHE A 226 3.50 1.56 -7.72
CA PHE A 226 2.43 2.43 -8.22
C PHE A 226 2.99 3.73 -8.80
N LEU A 227 3.77 4.49 -8.01
CA LEU A 227 4.36 5.75 -8.46
C LEU A 227 5.28 5.59 -9.68
N ALA A 228 5.98 4.45 -9.79
CA ALA A 228 6.82 4.15 -10.94
C ALA A 228 6.02 3.80 -12.20
N ILE A 229 4.85 3.18 -12.04
CA ILE A 229 3.89 2.92 -13.14
C ILE A 229 3.26 4.25 -13.56
N GLU A 230 2.73 5.03 -12.63
CA GLU A 230 2.09 6.32 -12.90
C GLU A 230 3.05 7.31 -13.57
N THR A 231 4.31 7.36 -13.14
CA THR A 231 5.31 8.21 -13.83
C THR A 231 5.46 7.83 -15.31
N LYS A 232 5.40 6.54 -15.66
CA LYS A 232 5.45 6.09 -17.06
C LYS A 232 4.16 6.38 -17.80
N ARG A 233 3.01 6.24 -17.13
CA ARG A 233 1.69 6.55 -17.69
C ARG A 233 1.50 8.04 -17.96
N LEU A 234 2.17 8.92 -17.22
CA LEU A 234 2.21 10.37 -17.50
C LEU A 234 3.06 10.71 -18.74
N ASP A 235 4.14 9.97 -18.97
CA ASP A 235 5.02 10.17 -20.13
C ASP A 235 4.40 9.60 -21.43
N ALA A 236 3.60 8.53 -21.30
CA ALA A 236 2.70 8.05 -22.34
C ALA A 236 1.47 8.95 -22.37
N ILE A 237 0.97 9.37 -23.52
CA ILE A 237 -0.25 10.22 -23.61
C ILE A 237 -1.48 9.31 -23.39
N ALA A 238 -1.58 8.68 -22.21
CA ALA A 238 -2.63 7.74 -21.86
C ALA A 238 -3.77 8.49 -21.17
N GLU A 239 -5.01 8.11 -21.47
CA GLU A 239 -6.17 8.56 -20.71
C GLU A 239 -6.01 8.08 -19.25
N GLU A 240 -5.90 9.03 -18.33
CA GLU A 240 -5.81 8.76 -16.90
C GLU A 240 -7.19 8.31 -16.40
N GLU A 241 -7.38 7.00 -16.27
CA GLU A 241 -8.50 6.44 -15.51
C GLU A 241 -8.06 6.20 -14.06
N PRO A 242 -8.62 6.94 -13.09
CA PRO A 242 -8.43 6.67 -11.67
C PRO A 242 -8.89 5.26 -11.30
N ALA A 243 -8.11 4.56 -10.49
CA ALA A 243 -8.38 3.18 -10.10
C ALA A 243 -8.13 2.94 -8.61
N ALA A 244 -8.89 2.02 -8.02
CA ALA A 244 -8.61 1.55 -6.66
C ALA A 244 -7.70 0.31 -6.72
N ILE A 245 -6.78 0.19 -5.76
CA ILE A 245 -5.82 -0.91 -5.73
C ILE A 245 -6.01 -1.71 -4.46
N THR A 246 -6.08 -3.03 -4.59
CA THR A 246 -6.07 -3.95 -3.46
C THR A 246 -4.94 -4.95 -3.61
N ALA A 247 -4.01 -4.94 -2.66
CA ALA A 247 -2.91 -5.87 -2.62
C ALA A 247 -3.11 -6.95 -1.55
N TYR A 248 -2.91 -8.20 -1.94
CA TYR A 248 -3.03 -9.38 -1.10
C TYR A 248 -1.63 -9.89 -0.76
N HIS A 249 -1.23 -9.75 0.50
CA HIS A 249 0.07 -10.18 1.01
C HIS A 249 -0.06 -11.50 1.77
N LEU A 250 0.12 -12.60 1.04
CA LEU A 250 -0.30 -13.92 1.46
C LEU A 250 0.84 -14.93 1.62
N SER A 251 0.62 -15.87 2.52
CA SER A 251 1.45 -17.06 2.71
C SER A 251 0.56 -18.27 2.81
N ASN A 252 0.88 -19.31 2.05
CA ASN A 252 0.25 -20.61 2.21
C ASN A 252 1.00 -21.49 3.23
N SER A 253 1.81 -20.91 4.12
CA SER A 253 2.49 -21.65 5.19
C SER A 253 1.51 -22.09 6.28
N GLY A 254 1.65 -23.32 6.77
CA GLY A 254 0.85 -23.85 7.89
C GLY A 254 1.24 -23.25 9.25
N GLN A 255 2.31 -22.45 9.29
CA GLN A 255 2.83 -21.80 10.50
C GLN A 255 2.19 -20.42 10.74
N SER A 256 1.48 -19.89 9.75
CA SER A 256 0.73 -18.64 9.90
C SER A 256 -0.53 -18.88 10.73
N ASN A 257 -0.83 -17.95 11.64
CA ASN A 257 -1.99 -18.06 12.52
C ASN A 257 -3.00 -16.97 12.14
N PRO A 258 -4.23 -17.32 11.71
CA PRO A 258 -5.28 -16.35 11.41
C PRO A 258 -5.62 -15.41 12.56
N LEU A 259 -5.35 -15.81 13.80
CA LEU A 259 -5.60 -15.03 15.02
C LEU A 259 -4.39 -14.22 15.50
N ASP A 260 -3.24 -14.31 14.80
CA ASP A 260 -2.06 -13.50 15.12
C ASP A 260 -1.91 -12.34 14.13
N ASP A 261 -2.31 -11.14 14.55
CA ASP A 261 -2.18 -9.91 13.77
C ASP A 261 -0.74 -9.60 13.34
N ARG A 262 0.28 -10.18 14.00
CA ARG A 262 1.68 -9.98 13.63
C ARG A 262 2.11 -10.86 12.46
N SER A 263 1.45 -12.01 12.26
CA SER A 263 1.77 -12.94 11.19
C SER A 263 0.53 -13.65 10.64
N PRO A 264 -0.46 -12.90 10.12
CA PRO A 264 -1.66 -13.51 9.56
C PRO A 264 -1.32 -14.22 8.24
N PRO A 265 -2.02 -15.29 7.84
CA PRO A 265 -1.83 -15.95 6.53
C PRO A 265 -2.06 -15.02 5.35
N LEU A 266 -2.90 -13.99 5.54
CA LEU A 266 -3.23 -12.98 4.56
C LEU A 266 -3.30 -11.61 5.24
N ALA A 267 -2.61 -10.63 4.69
CA ALA A 267 -2.84 -9.21 4.98
C ALA A 267 -3.33 -8.52 3.70
N ILE A 268 -4.39 -7.72 3.81
CA ILE A 268 -4.96 -6.97 2.69
C ILE A 268 -4.59 -5.50 2.86
N TYR A 269 -4.03 -4.91 1.82
CA TYR A 269 -3.70 -3.49 1.76
C TYR A 269 -4.53 -2.84 0.66
N HIS A 270 -5.48 -2.01 1.06
CA HIS A 270 -6.37 -1.31 0.14
C HIS A 270 -5.95 0.16 0.00
N LEU A 271 -5.83 0.62 -1.24
CA LEU A 271 -5.64 2.01 -1.61
C LEU A 271 -6.91 2.47 -2.34
N PRO A 272 -7.77 3.24 -1.65
CA PRO A 272 -8.99 3.72 -2.26
C PRO A 272 -8.68 4.82 -3.28
N LEU A 273 -9.66 5.13 -4.14
CA LEU A 273 -9.53 6.06 -5.26
C LEU A 273 -8.95 7.42 -4.86
N GLN A 274 -9.36 7.93 -3.69
CA GLN A 274 -8.89 9.20 -3.14
C GLN A 274 -7.36 9.24 -2.97
N ILE A 275 -6.78 8.11 -2.55
CA ILE A 275 -5.34 7.99 -2.31
C ILE A 275 -4.59 7.79 -3.63
N THR A 276 -5.11 6.99 -4.55
CA THR A 276 -4.46 6.76 -5.85
C THR A 276 -4.47 8.02 -6.72
N VAL A 277 -5.57 8.77 -6.76
CA VAL A 277 -5.66 10.09 -7.41
C VAL A 277 -4.68 11.08 -6.79
N PHE A 278 -4.64 11.16 -5.46
CA PHE A 278 -3.66 12.01 -4.76
C PHE A 278 -2.23 11.63 -5.15
N LEU A 279 -1.89 10.34 -5.14
CA LEU A 279 -0.55 9.84 -5.47
C LEU A 279 -0.16 10.09 -6.93
N ALA A 280 -1.08 9.86 -7.87
CA ALA A 280 -0.88 10.18 -9.29
C ALA A 280 -0.59 11.69 -9.45
N THR A 281 -1.41 12.54 -8.83
CA THR A 281 -1.25 14.01 -8.89
C THR A 281 0.08 14.48 -8.31
N VAL A 282 0.51 13.96 -7.15
CA VAL A 282 1.80 14.36 -6.55
C VAL A 282 3.01 13.77 -7.25
N SER A 283 2.83 12.73 -8.07
CA SER A 283 3.91 12.15 -8.89
C SER A 283 4.27 13.02 -10.10
N GLY A 284 3.35 13.89 -10.52
CA GLY A 284 3.46 14.76 -11.69
C GLY A 284 3.56 16.26 -11.37
N GLY A 285 3.75 17.04 -12.44
CA GLY A 285 3.62 18.49 -12.46
C GLY A 285 4.33 19.25 -11.33
N GLU A 286 3.60 20.18 -10.73
CA GLU A 286 4.13 21.19 -9.80
C GLU A 286 4.26 20.72 -8.33
N TYR A 287 3.92 19.47 -8.02
CA TYR A 287 4.03 18.87 -6.67
C TYR A 287 5.23 17.92 -6.54
N LYS A 288 5.69 17.36 -7.67
CA LYS A 288 6.69 16.29 -7.75
C LYS A 288 7.95 16.54 -6.93
N GLN A 289 8.57 17.71 -7.09
CA GLN A 289 9.80 18.04 -6.37
C GLN A 289 9.60 18.02 -4.85
N GLN A 290 8.52 18.67 -4.39
CA GLN A 290 8.21 18.80 -2.98
C GLN A 290 7.86 17.45 -2.35
N TRP A 291 7.01 16.66 -3.02
CA TRP A 291 6.65 15.31 -2.58
C TRP A 291 7.86 14.39 -2.50
N ASN A 292 8.74 14.42 -3.51
CA ASN A 292 9.94 13.59 -3.53
C ASN A 292 10.91 13.91 -2.40
N GLU A 293 11.09 15.18 -2.03
CA GLU A 293 11.94 15.56 -0.89
C GLU A 293 11.36 15.14 0.46
N ILE A 294 10.03 15.18 0.62
CA ILE A 294 9.34 14.63 1.80
C ILE A 294 9.51 13.11 1.85
N ALA A 295 9.23 12.41 0.74
CA ALA A 295 9.38 10.96 0.64
C ALA A 295 10.82 10.51 0.89
N LYS A 296 11.81 11.24 0.38
CA LYS A 296 13.24 10.97 0.59
C LYS A 296 13.62 11.01 2.08
N ARG A 297 13.06 11.93 2.85
CA ARG A 297 13.28 12.01 4.31
C ARG A 297 12.52 10.95 5.10
N ALA A 298 11.56 10.27 4.49
CA ALA A 298 10.74 9.27 5.15
C ALA A 298 11.27 7.83 5.01
N TRP A 299 12.45 7.62 4.41
CA TRP A 299 13.09 6.30 4.39
C TRP A 299 13.64 5.89 5.76
N GLN A 300 13.46 4.61 6.10
CA GLN A 300 14.04 3.98 7.28
C GLN A 300 15.53 4.32 7.41
N ARG A 301 15.95 4.71 8.62
CA ARG A 301 17.35 4.99 8.92
C ARG A 301 18.10 3.71 9.30
N PRO A 302 19.42 3.63 9.06
CA PRO A 302 20.22 2.49 9.51
C PRO A 302 20.07 2.29 11.03
N PRO A 303 19.74 1.09 11.51
CA PRO A 303 19.56 0.84 12.94
C PRO A 303 20.84 1.13 13.71
N GLN A 304 20.73 1.77 14.88
CA GLN A 304 21.91 2.03 15.71
C GLN A 304 22.50 0.72 16.25
N PRO A 305 23.84 0.58 16.30
CA PRO A 305 24.49 -0.61 16.82
C PRO A 305 24.10 -0.83 18.28
N LYS A 306 23.75 -2.07 18.63
CA LYS A 306 23.31 -2.43 19.99
C LYS A 306 24.43 -2.35 21.04
N LYS A 307 25.70 -2.31 20.63
CA LYS A 307 26.89 -2.16 21.50
C LYS A 307 27.91 -1.20 20.87
N LYS A 308 28.54 -0.36 21.70
CA LYS A 308 29.72 0.42 21.30
C LYS A 308 30.83 -0.53 20.83
N GLY A 309 31.33 -0.36 19.61
CA GLY A 309 32.45 -1.13 19.05
C GLY A 309 32.08 -2.23 18.05
N GLN A 310 30.78 -2.47 17.77
CA GLN A 310 30.40 -3.39 16.70
C GLN A 310 30.52 -2.68 15.35
N ILE A 311 31.54 -3.06 14.57
CA ILE A 311 31.75 -2.58 13.20
C ILE A 311 30.55 -3.07 12.37
N ARG A 312 29.84 -2.15 11.72
CA ARG A 312 28.82 -2.52 10.71
C ARG A 312 29.55 -3.26 9.60
N GLY A 313 29.06 -4.44 9.20
CA GLY A 313 29.58 -5.13 8.03
C GLY A 313 29.54 -4.23 6.79
N ASP A 314 30.42 -4.48 5.83
CA ASP A 314 30.58 -3.69 4.59
C ASP A 314 29.36 -3.73 3.65
N GLU A 315 28.29 -4.44 4.00
CA GLU A 315 27.08 -4.49 3.18
C GLU A 315 26.33 -3.15 3.20
N PRO A 316 25.98 -2.59 2.02
CA PRO A 316 25.23 -1.35 1.94
C PRO A 316 23.83 -1.51 2.56
N PHE A 317 23.49 -0.63 3.50
CA PHE A 317 22.18 -0.63 4.13
C PHE A 317 21.08 -0.31 3.12
N THR A 318 20.12 -1.23 2.98
CA THR A 318 18.93 -1.02 2.15
C THR A 318 17.70 -0.80 3.06
N PRO A 319 17.05 0.39 3.00
CA PRO A 319 15.83 0.67 3.76
C PRO A 319 14.70 -0.30 3.44
N ARG A 320 14.06 -0.86 4.47
CA ARG A 320 12.92 -1.78 4.32
C ARG A 320 11.59 -1.05 4.15
N TYR A 321 11.44 0.16 4.66
CA TYR A 321 10.17 0.89 4.56
C TYR A 321 10.38 2.39 4.38
N ASN A 322 9.36 3.03 3.85
CA ASN A 322 9.20 4.47 3.80
C ASN A 322 8.00 4.86 4.69
N ARG A 323 8.23 5.58 5.79
CA ARG A 323 7.19 5.91 6.78
C ARG A 323 6.02 6.69 6.19
N LEU A 324 6.27 7.58 5.24
CA LEU A 324 5.22 8.31 4.52
C LEU A 324 4.30 7.32 3.79
N TYR A 325 4.89 6.37 3.06
CA TYR A 325 4.13 5.36 2.31
C TYR A 325 3.38 4.39 3.23
N GLU A 326 3.99 4.01 4.36
CA GLU A 326 3.34 3.16 5.35
C GLU A 326 2.11 3.82 5.98
N ASP A 327 2.19 5.13 6.28
CA ASP A 327 1.10 5.86 6.94
C ASP A 327 -0.08 6.18 5.99
N LEU A 328 0.10 6.12 4.66
CA LEU A 328 -1.00 6.29 3.69
C LEU A 328 -2.13 5.29 3.88
N PHE A 329 -1.82 4.05 4.27
CA PHE A 329 -2.79 2.96 4.46
C PHE A 329 -3.59 3.10 5.75
N ARG A 330 -3.39 4.17 6.52
CA ARG A 330 -4.13 4.49 7.74
C ARG A 330 -5.01 5.74 7.57
N LEU A 331 -5.11 6.26 6.36
CA LEU A 331 -5.95 7.39 6.02
C LEU A 331 -7.38 6.92 5.70
N PRO A 332 -8.40 7.74 5.98
CA PRO A 332 -8.31 9.08 6.59
C PRO A 332 -8.17 9.07 8.12
N ASP A 333 -8.31 7.93 8.79
CA ASP A 333 -8.41 7.84 10.27
C ASP A 333 -7.22 8.46 11.02
N ASN A 334 -6.00 8.34 10.49
CA ASN A 334 -4.80 8.91 11.10
C ASN A 334 -4.47 10.35 10.66
N ALA A 335 -5.27 10.98 9.79
CA ALA A 335 -4.95 12.23 9.09
C ALA A 335 -4.17 13.28 9.91
N ARG A 336 -4.54 13.52 11.17
CA ARG A 336 -3.78 14.41 12.06
C ARG A 336 -2.32 14.02 12.23
N PHE A 337 -2.03 12.76 12.54
CA PHE A 337 -0.66 12.27 12.67
C PHE A 337 0.07 12.32 11.33
N PHE A 338 -0.61 11.98 10.23
CA PHE A 338 -0.04 12.07 8.89
C PHE A 338 0.41 13.50 8.57
N VAL A 339 -0.49 14.47 8.75
CA VAL A 339 -0.23 15.89 8.50
C VAL A 339 0.86 16.42 9.44
N SER A 340 0.76 16.14 10.74
CA SER A 340 1.72 16.59 11.74
C SER A 340 3.14 16.08 11.45
N ALA A 341 3.29 14.78 11.14
CA ALA A 341 4.59 14.19 10.89
C ALA A 341 5.15 14.56 9.50
N HIS A 342 4.35 14.43 8.44
CA HIS A 342 4.87 14.48 7.07
C HIS A 342 4.82 15.87 6.44
N PHE A 343 3.80 16.68 6.78
CA PHE A 343 3.63 18.03 6.20
C PHE A 343 4.06 19.15 7.16
N LEU A 344 3.77 19.04 8.46
CA LEU A 344 4.22 20.00 9.48
C LEU A 344 5.62 19.65 10.02
N ARG A 345 6.15 18.46 9.71
CA ARG A 345 7.53 18.04 10.06
C ARG A 345 7.78 17.97 11.57
N VAL A 346 6.74 17.64 12.35
CA VAL A 346 6.85 17.45 13.80
C VAL A 346 7.45 16.07 14.10
N PRO A 347 8.49 15.97 14.94
CA PRO A 347 9.07 14.68 15.27
C PRO A 347 8.14 13.82 16.14
N ARG A 348 8.16 12.50 15.90
CA ARG A 348 7.42 11.53 16.73
C ARG A 348 8.33 10.95 17.81
N ARG A 349 7.89 11.02 19.08
CA ARG A 349 8.51 10.28 20.20
C ARG A 349 7.91 8.87 20.30
N ASN A 350 8.55 8.00 21.07
CA ASN A 350 8.13 6.60 21.31
C ASN A 350 8.06 5.70 20.06
N VAL A 351 8.77 6.09 18.99
CA VAL A 351 9.01 5.25 17.81
C VAL A 351 10.41 4.62 17.86
N SER A 352 10.61 3.59 17.05
CA SER A 352 11.88 2.89 16.96
C SER A 352 13.02 3.82 16.51
N THR A 353 14.26 3.49 16.86
CA THR A 353 15.44 4.34 16.56
C THR A 353 15.79 4.42 15.07
N ASP A 354 15.28 3.48 14.28
CA ASP A 354 15.38 3.47 12.82
C ASP A 354 14.23 4.22 12.14
N ASP A 355 13.23 4.69 12.88
CA ASP A 355 12.15 5.51 12.34
C ASP A 355 12.66 6.91 11.99
N PRO A 356 12.51 7.37 10.74
CA PRO A 356 12.98 8.68 10.32
C PRO A 356 12.23 9.83 10.97
N THR A 357 10.94 9.66 11.30
CA THR A 357 10.11 10.73 11.87
C THR A 357 10.57 11.14 13.26
N ARG A 358 11.36 10.32 13.94
CA ARG A 358 11.99 10.69 15.22
C ARG A 358 12.96 11.86 15.10
N TYR A 359 13.53 12.05 13.91
CA TYR A 359 14.61 13.00 13.66
C TYR A 359 14.18 14.18 12.81
N TYR A 360 12.87 14.37 12.60
CA TYR A 360 12.38 15.55 11.90
C TYR A 360 12.55 16.78 12.79
N THR A 361 12.95 17.87 12.16
CA THR A 361 13.15 19.16 12.82
C THR A 361 12.51 20.22 11.95
N LEU A 362 11.51 20.91 12.49
CA LEU A 362 10.84 21.97 11.75
C LEU A 362 11.80 23.10 11.36
N ALA A 363 12.84 23.35 12.16
CA ALA A 363 13.87 24.34 11.82
C ALA A 363 14.61 24.02 10.51
N ASP A 364 14.96 22.74 10.27
CA ASP A 364 15.69 22.32 9.07
C ASP A 364 14.74 22.02 7.90
N ASP A 365 13.52 21.58 8.20
CA ASP A 365 12.55 21.12 7.22
C ASP A 365 11.44 22.16 6.92
N ALA A 366 11.50 23.38 7.45
CA ALA A 366 10.49 24.42 7.23
C ALA A 366 10.24 24.70 5.75
N TYR A 367 11.29 24.63 4.93
CA TYR A 367 11.20 24.80 3.48
C TYR A 367 10.36 23.71 2.79
N LEU A 368 10.09 22.59 3.47
CA LEU A 368 9.23 21.53 2.96
C LEU A 368 7.75 21.72 3.29
N VAL A 369 7.43 22.63 4.21
CA VAL A 369 6.06 22.91 4.60
C VAL A 369 5.37 23.66 3.47
N SER A 370 4.41 23.01 2.82
CA SER A 370 3.74 23.55 1.64
C SER A 370 2.22 23.50 1.80
N TRP A 371 1.59 24.66 1.86
CA TRP A 371 0.13 24.77 1.91
C TRP A 371 -0.50 24.23 0.63
N LYS A 372 0.17 24.38 -0.51
CA LYS A 372 -0.31 23.87 -1.80
C LYS A 372 -0.49 22.36 -1.78
N LEU A 373 0.50 21.62 -1.26
CA LEU A 373 0.42 20.17 -1.08
C LEU A 373 -0.68 19.77 -0.08
N VAL A 374 -0.80 20.53 1.02
CA VAL A 374 -1.84 20.30 2.03
C VAL A 374 -3.23 20.56 1.48
N LYS A 375 -3.43 21.61 0.69
CA LYS A 375 -4.69 21.90 0.01
C LYS A 375 -5.10 20.73 -0.90
N LEU A 376 -4.16 20.17 -1.67
CA LEU A 376 -4.43 18.99 -2.49
C LEU A 376 -4.83 17.79 -1.62
N PHE A 377 -4.10 17.51 -0.54
CA PHE A 377 -4.44 16.44 0.40
C PHE A 377 -5.83 16.62 1.03
N LEU A 378 -6.17 17.83 1.46
CA LEU A 378 -7.48 18.13 2.05
C LEU A 378 -8.63 17.95 1.04
N LYS A 379 -8.40 18.29 -0.22
CA LYS A 379 -9.38 18.10 -1.31
C LYS A 379 -9.55 16.64 -1.68
N GLU A 380 -8.46 15.97 -2.03
CA GLU A 380 -8.53 14.62 -2.61
C GLU A 380 -8.74 13.55 -1.54
N VAL A 381 -7.97 13.62 -0.45
CA VAL A 381 -7.93 12.55 0.57
C VAL A 381 -8.98 12.76 1.66
N ILE A 382 -9.04 13.98 2.22
CA ILE A 382 -9.96 14.29 3.32
C ILE A 382 -11.36 14.65 2.81
N ARG A 383 -11.49 15.05 1.54
CA ARG A 383 -12.76 15.52 0.94
C ARG A 383 -13.36 16.71 1.72
N MET A 384 -12.49 17.60 2.20
CA MET A 384 -12.89 18.80 2.93
C MET A 384 -13.47 19.87 1.97
N SER A 385 -14.53 20.55 2.40
CA SER A 385 -15.16 21.61 1.59
C SER A 385 -14.18 22.75 1.28
N GLU A 386 -14.26 23.29 0.06
CA GLU A 386 -13.38 24.39 -0.38
C GLU A 386 -13.50 25.62 0.54
N THR A 387 -14.71 25.92 1.01
CA THR A 387 -14.95 27.01 1.96
C THR A 387 -14.15 26.82 3.24
N ARG A 388 -14.13 25.61 3.82
CA ARG A 388 -13.38 25.35 5.05
C ARG A 388 -11.88 25.41 4.82
N ILE A 389 -11.39 24.82 3.73
CA ILE A 389 -9.97 24.88 3.35
C ILE A 389 -9.51 26.35 3.27
N GLU A 390 -10.32 27.21 2.66
CA GLU A 390 -9.98 28.62 2.49
C GLU A 390 -10.03 29.42 3.79
N GLU A 391 -10.96 29.11 4.69
CA GLU A 391 -11.00 29.72 6.03
C GLU A 391 -9.78 29.32 6.87
N ILE A 392 -9.33 28.06 6.79
CA ILE A 392 -8.10 27.60 7.43
C ILE A 392 -6.90 28.37 6.87
N ARG A 393 -6.80 28.51 5.54
CA ARG A 393 -5.74 29.28 4.88
C ARG A 393 -5.73 30.73 5.37
N ALA A 394 -6.88 31.40 5.29
CA ALA A 394 -7.01 32.81 5.63
C ALA A 394 -6.73 33.08 7.12
N MET A 395 -7.13 32.17 8.01
CA MET A 395 -6.79 32.26 9.42
C MET A 395 -5.28 32.09 9.65
N GLY A 396 -4.64 31.12 8.97
CA GLY A 396 -3.20 30.95 9.03
C GLY A 396 -2.44 32.18 8.55
N ASP A 397 -2.89 32.82 7.46
CA ASP A 397 -2.33 34.08 6.95
C ASP A 397 -2.40 35.21 7.98
N ARG A 398 -3.57 35.42 8.59
CA ARG A 398 -3.77 36.48 9.60
C ARG A 398 -2.93 36.24 10.86
N LEU A 399 -2.87 34.99 11.34
CA LEU A 399 -2.07 34.66 12.53
C LEU A 399 -0.56 34.75 12.27
N ALA A 400 -0.10 34.40 11.07
CA ALA A 400 1.29 34.58 10.68
C ALA A 400 1.67 36.08 10.60
N ASP A 401 0.82 36.91 9.99
CA ASP A 401 1.04 38.36 9.91
C ASP A 401 1.08 38.99 11.31
N TYR A 402 0.20 38.56 12.22
CA TYR A 402 0.25 38.96 13.63
C TYR A 402 1.56 38.59 14.32
N VAL A 403 1.97 37.31 14.24
CA VAL A 403 3.24 36.84 14.83
C VAL A 403 4.42 37.61 14.25
N PHE A 404 4.43 37.85 12.94
CA PHE A 404 5.51 38.56 12.27
C PHE A 404 5.62 40.02 12.69
N ARG A 405 4.50 40.77 12.70
CA ARG A 405 4.48 42.22 13.01
C ARG A 405 4.70 42.51 14.48
N MET A 406 4.14 41.68 15.36
CA MET A 406 4.19 41.87 16.80
C MET A 406 5.39 41.17 17.46
N ASP A 407 6.12 40.34 16.71
CA ASP A 407 7.13 39.39 17.19
C ASP A 407 6.64 38.59 18.42
N ASP A 408 5.37 38.15 18.40
CA ASP A 408 4.73 37.47 19.54
C ASP A 408 5.16 36.00 19.64
N ARG A 409 6.41 35.80 20.07
CA ARG A 409 7.04 34.49 20.27
C ARG A 409 6.29 33.62 21.28
N ARG A 410 5.67 34.26 22.28
CA ARG A 410 4.90 33.57 23.32
C ARG A 410 3.62 32.99 22.72
N PHE A 411 2.87 33.77 21.96
CA PHE A 411 1.69 33.28 21.27
C PHE A 411 2.06 32.15 20.31
N PHE A 412 3.11 32.31 19.49
CA PHE A 412 3.56 31.26 18.58
C PHE A 412 3.85 29.93 19.31
N ARG A 413 4.62 29.97 20.40
CA ARG A 413 4.92 28.79 21.21
C ARG A 413 3.66 28.15 21.81
N SER A 414 2.77 28.96 22.38
CA SER A 414 1.50 28.50 22.96
C SER A 414 0.58 27.90 21.89
N PHE A 415 0.46 28.54 20.73
CA PHE A 415 -0.38 28.04 19.64
C PHE A 415 0.12 26.70 19.10
N PHE A 416 1.44 26.49 19.07
CA PHE A 416 2.04 25.24 18.64
C PHE A 416 1.84 24.10 19.66
N ARG A 417 2.11 24.37 20.94
CA ARG A 417 2.22 23.34 21.97
C ARG A 417 0.97 23.12 22.80
N GLU A 418 -0.02 24.00 22.77
CA GLU A 418 -1.14 23.87 23.70
C GLU A 418 -1.93 22.58 23.43
N ASN A 419 -2.15 21.81 24.48
CA ASN A 419 -2.79 20.50 24.43
C ASN A 419 -4.20 20.50 25.02
N ARG A 420 -4.57 21.57 25.76
CA ARG A 420 -5.88 21.75 26.38
C ARG A 420 -6.72 22.74 25.56
N ALA A 421 -7.90 22.31 25.12
CA ALA A 421 -8.77 23.10 24.26
C ALA A 421 -9.15 24.47 24.85
N PHE A 422 -9.41 24.53 26.16
CA PHE A 422 -9.76 25.76 26.86
C PHE A 422 -8.62 26.77 26.88
N GLU A 423 -7.40 26.33 27.19
CA GLU A 423 -6.21 27.18 27.18
C GLU A 423 -5.88 27.64 25.76
N PHE A 424 -6.03 26.74 24.77
CA PHE A 424 -5.81 27.07 23.36
C PHE A 424 -6.74 28.19 22.90
N ARG A 425 -8.04 28.08 23.21
CA ARG A 425 -9.02 29.13 22.95
C ARG A 425 -8.67 30.43 23.67
N THR A 426 -8.22 30.34 24.93
CA THR A 426 -7.82 31.51 25.71
C THR A 426 -6.63 32.23 25.09
N HIS A 427 -5.63 31.50 24.59
CA HIS A 427 -4.50 32.07 23.86
C HIS A 427 -4.92 32.78 22.58
N LEU A 428 -5.82 32.16 21.80
CA LEU A 428 -6.39 32.78 20.60
C LEU A 428 -7.16 34.07 20.90
N ILE A 429 -8.00 34.09 21.93
CA ILE A 429 -8.76 35.29 22.33
C ILE A 429 -7.80 36.40 22.79
N LYS A 430 -6.78 36.05 23.60
CA LYS A 430 -5.77 37.02 24.05
C LYS A 430 -5.01 37.64 22.88
N ALA A 431 -4.56 36.83 21.92
CA ALA A 431 -3.90 37.33 20.70
C ALA A 431 -4.82 38.24 19.88
N ASN A 432 -6.09 37.85 19.71
CA ASN A 432 -7.08 38.66 19.02
C ASN A 432 -7.28 40.04 19.68
N MET A 433 -7.39 40.07 21.02
CA MET A 433 -7.50 41.32 21.78
C MET A 433 -6.22 42.17 21.71
N SER A 434 -5.04 41.55 21.73
CA SER A 434 -3.76 42.23 21.56
C SER A 434 -3.63 42.87 20.18
N ALA A 435 -4.04 42.16 19.12
CA ALA A 435 -4.06 42.68 17.75
C ALA A 435 -4.95 43.92 17.64
N ILE A 436 -6.19 43.86 18.17
CA ILE A 436 -7.12 44.99 18.18
C ILE A 436 -6.55 46.19 18.94
N LYS A 437 -5.94 45.96 20.11
CA LYS A 437 -5.29 47.02 20.90
C LYS A 437 -4.11 47.67 20.15
N ALA A 438 -3.42 46.91 19.31
CA ALA A 438 -2.35 47.40 18.45
C ALA A 438 -2.84 48.08 17.17
N GLY A 439 -4.15 48.23 16.98
CA GLY A 439 -4.77 48.86 15.80
C GLY A 439 -4.86 47.93 14.58
N MET A 440 -4.63 46.62 14.74
CA MET A 440 -4.85 45.62 13.70
C MET A 440 -6.33 45.21 13.63
N PRO A 441 -6.82 44.74 12.47
CA PRO A 441 -8.13 44.10 12.41
C PRO A 441 -8.18 42.84 13.27
N PRO A 442 -9.37 42.38 13.69
CA PRO A 442 -9.53 41.12 14.40
C PRO A 442 -8.91 39.95 13.61
N LEU A 443 -8.15 39.10 14.29
CA LEU A 443 -7.52 37.91 13.72
C LEU A 443 -8.57 36.88 13.27
N PHE A 444 -9.73 36.86 13.92
CA PHE A 444 -10.89 36.06 13.54
C PHE A 444 -12.17 36.61 14.20
N THR A 445 -13.31 36.28 13.61
CA THR A 445 -14.66 36.46 14.17
C THR A 445 -15.27 35.08 14.49
N LEU A 446 -16.51 35.05 14.99
CA LEU A 446 -17.16 33.80 15.41
C LEU A 446 -17.30 32.79 14.25
N ASP A 447 -17.75 33.25 13.07
CA ASP A 447 -18.03 32.33 11.95
C ASP A 447 -16.75 31.69 11.37
N PRO A 448 -15.66 32.44 11.07
CA PRO A 448 -14.40 31.82 10.67
C PRO A 448 -13.82 30.89 11.75
N TYR A 449 -13.96 31.24 13.03
CA TYR A 449 -13.50 30.39 14.12
C TYR A 449 -14.24 29.05 14.18
N THR A 450 -15.57 29.09 14.08
CA THR A 450 -16.40 27.87 14.09
C THR A 450 -16.17 27.03 12.85
N LYS A 451 -16.02 27.62 11.66
CA LYS A 451 -15.68 26.90 10.42
C LYS A 451 -14.34 26.16 10.51
N VAL A 452 -13.33 26.77 11.13
CA VAL A 452 -12.01 26.14 11.27
C VAL A 452 -12.02 25.04 12.34
N PHE A 453 -12.48 25.36 13.55
CA PHE A 453 -12.27 24.50 14.74
C PHE A 453 -13.48 23.66 15.17
N HIS A 454 -14.68 23.90 14.65
CA HIS A 454 -15.92 23.28 15.17
C HIS A 454 -16.86 22.66 14.13
N LEU A 455 -16.68 22.91 12.83
CA LEU A 455 -17.55 22.37 11.76
C LEU A 455 -16.91 21.19 11.04
N ASP A 456 -17.57 20.03 11.03
CA ASP A 456 -17.49 19.05 9.94
C ASP A 456 -18.78 19.16 9.12
N LEU A 457 -18.65 19.33 7.80
CA LEU A 457 -19.76 19.17 6.87
C LEU A 457 -19.50 17.88 6.12
N PHE A 458 -20.20 16.81 6.46
CA PHE A 458 -20.33 15.66 5.55
C PHE A 458 -21.31 16.04 4.43
N GLU A 459 -21.12 15.46 3.24
CA GLU A 459 -21.99 15.71 2.07
C GLU A 459 -23.47 15.33 2.32
N ASP A 460 -23.77 14.59 3.39
CA ASP A 460 -25.14 14.19 3.80
C ASP A 460 -25.86 15.21 4.71
N GLY A 461 -25.24 16.36 5.01
CA GLY A 461 -25.86 17.42 5.82
C GLY A 461 -25.98 17.09 7.31
N THR A 462 -25.33 16.04 7.81
CA THR A 462 -25.30 15.75 9.25
C THR A 462 -24.27 16.64 9.95
N GLU A 463 -24.75 17.63 10.70
CA GLU A 463 -23.92 18.46 11.60
C GLU A 463 -23.48 17.64 12.82
N THR A 464 -22.36 16.92 12.70
CA THR A 464 -21.69 16.35 13.88
C THR A 464 -20.50 17.19 14.27
N LEU A 465 -20.52 17.77 15.48
CA LEU A 465 -19.32 18.30 16.13
C LEU A 465 -18.27 17.17 16.22
N ARG A 466 -17.13 17.30 15.55
CA ARG A 466 -15.94 16.49 15.87
C ARG A 466 -14.92 17.28 16.70
N VAL A 467 -14.25 16.49 17.54
CA VAL A 467 -13.48 16.86 18.73
C VAL A 467 -11.98 17.09 18.43
N ASP A 468 -11.51 16.94 17.19
CA ASP A 468 -10.07 17.06 16.87
C ASP A 468 -9.66 18.47 16.40
N TRP A 469 -9.93 19.47 17.24
CA TRP A 469 -9.44 20.85 17.08
C TRP A 469 -7.92 20.93 16.89
N LYS A 470 -7.17 19.90 17.34
CA LYS A 470 -5.72 19.80 17.15
C LYS A 470 -5.37 19.53 15.68
N PHE A 471 -6.19 18.79 14.93
CA PHE A 471 -6.02 18.65 13.48
C PHE A 471 -6.15 20.00 12.78
N ALA A 472 -7.23 20.74 13.08
CA ALA A 472 -7.43 22.09 12.54
C ALA A 472 -6.28 23.04 12.91
N ARG A 473 -5.81 22.99 14.16
CA ARG A 473 -4.63 23.73 14.62
C ARG A 473 -3.39 23.38 13.79
N ASP A 474 -3.12 22.10 13.56
CA ASP A 474 -1.95 21.65 12.79
C ASP A 474 -2.03 22.13 11.33
N LEU A 475 -3.24 22.19 10.73
CA LEU A 475 -3.43 22.78 9.40
C LEU A 475 -3.18 24.29 9.39
N VAL A 476 -3.71 25.02 10.37
CA VAL A 476 -3.43 26.47 10.53
C VAL A 476 -1.93 26.70 10.74
N LEU A 477 -1.26 25.86 11.55
CA LEU A 477 0.18 25.89 11.78
C LEU A 477 0.96 25.72 10.48
N ILE A 478 0.60 24.78 9.61
CA ILE A 478 1.27 24.62 8.31
C ILE A 478 1.25 25.92 7.53
N ARG A 479 0.08 26.55 7.40
CA ARG A 479 -0.02 27.83 6.69
C ARG A 479 0.78 28.93 7.39
N MET A 480 0.73 28.98 8.72
CA MET A 480 1.52 29.95 9.49
C MET A 480 3.02 29.79 9.27
N ILE A 481 3.54 28.56 9.32
CA ILE A 481 4.95 28.26 9.12
C ILE A 481 5.40 28.61 7.70
N GLU A 482 4.61 28.27 6.68
CA GLU A 482 4.92 28.64 5.29
C GLU A 482 5.08 30.17 5.14
N GLN A 483 4.15 30.96 5.71
CA GLN A 483 4.25 32.43 5.65
C GLN A 483 5.42 32.97 6.48
N LEU A 484 5.63 32.47 7.70
CA LEU A 484 6.74 32.90 8.56
C LEU A 484 8.10 32.50 7.99
N TYR A 485 8.19 31.39 7.27
CA TYR A 485 9.40 30.98 6.55
C TYR A 485 9.68 31.93 5.38
N ASN A 486 8.67 32.20 4.54
CA ASN A 486 8.80 33.13 3.40
C ASN A 486 9.19 34.55 3.83
N ASN A 487 8.71 35.01 4.99
CA ASN A 487 9.05 36.31 5.55
C ASN A 487 10.37 36.30 6.37
N GLY A 488 11.10 35.17 6.42
CA GLY A 488 12.39 35.03 7.09
C GLY A 488 12.33 35.02 8.62
N TRP A 489 11.14 34.90 9.23
CA TRP A 489 10.97 34.88 10.69
C TRP A 489 11.47 33.58 11.31
N ILE A 490 11.22 32.44 10.65
CA ILE A 490 11.70 31.12 11.10
C ILE A 490 13.23 31.07 11.18
N GLY A 491 13.91 31.58 10.15
CA GLY A 491 15.39 31.65 10.14
C GLY A 491 15.99 32.58 11.19
N LYS A 492 15.23 33.58 11.68
CA LYS A 492 15.64 34.45 12.79
C LYS A 492 15.38 33.84 14.17
N ASN A 493 14.50 32.84 14.25
CA ASN A 493 14.06 32.23 15.51
C ASN A 493 14.19 30.69 15.52
N PRO A 494 15.34 30.11 15.11
CA PRO A 494 15.47 28.66 14.94
C PRO A 494 15.29 27.89 16.26
N ASP A 495 15.86 28.39 17.35
CA ASP A 495 15.77 27.75 18.68
C ASP A 495 14.32 27.71 19.20
N LEU A 496 13.57 28.81 19.00
CA LEU A 496 12.17 28.89 19.38
C LEU A 496 11.32 27.89 18.60
N VAL A 497 11.59 27.74 17.30
CA VAL A 497 10.87 26.81 16.43
C VAL A 497 11.21 25.36 16.79
N ALA A 498 12.48 25.06 17.07
CA ALA A 498 12.91 23.76 17.55
C ALA A 498 12.25 23.39 18.89
N GLU A 499 12.27 24.31 19.87
CA GLU A 499 11.64 24.13 21.17
C GLU A 499 10.11 23.97 21.06
N ALA A 500 9.46 24.76 20.20
CA ALA A 500 8.03 24.68 19.96
C ALA A 500 7.62 23.35 19.32
N ALA A 501 8.41 22.87 18.35
CA ALA A 501 8.17 21.62 17.64
C ALA A 501 8.50 20.36 18.46
N GLU A 502 9.10 20.49 19.65
CA GLU A 502 9.31 19.34 20.50
C GLU A 502 7.97 18.76 20.99
N PRO A 503 7.70 17.47 20.71
CA PRO A 503 6.50 16.80 21.19
C PRO A 503 6.44 16.83 22.71
N ILE A 504 5.24 17.12 23.22
CA ILE A 504 4.95 17.18 24.65
C ILE A 504 5.11 15.77 25.22
N THR A 505 5.75 15.65 26.39
CA THR A 505 5.86 14.38 27.11
C THR A 505 4.51 14.02 27.69
N ASP A 506 3.88 12.98 27.13
CA ASP A 506 2.63 12.42 27.65
C ASP A 506 2.92 11.61 28.93
N GLU A 507 3.06 12.32 30.06
CA GLU A 507 2.76 11.76 31.39
C GLU A 507 1.31 12.10 31.82
N GLN A 508 0.51 12.74 30.95
CA GLN A 508 -0.83 13.26 31.29
C GLN A 508 -1.99 12.70 30.45
N ASP A 509 -1.72 11.83 29.46
CA ASP A 509 -2.77 11.25 28.60
C ASP A 509 -3.34 9.91 29.11
N GLU A 510 -2.82 9.35 30.20
CA GLU A 510 -3.41 8.15 30.86
C GLU A 510 -4.63 8.48 31.74
N GLU A 511 -4.86 9.75 32.09
CA GLU A 511 -5.96 10.13 33.00
C GLU A 511 -7.30 10.41 32.29
N ASN A 512 -7.37 10.38 30.96
CA ASN A 512 -8.62 10.61 30.22
C ASN A 512 -8.75 9.70 28.98
N ARG A 513 -8.75 8.39 29.20
CA ARG A 513 -9.36 7.41 28.28
C ARG A 513 -10.62 6.83 28.87
#